data_AF-Q3Y2Q2-F1
#
_entry.id   AF-Q3Y2Q2-F1
#
_cell.length_a   1.000
_cell.length_b   1.000
_cell.length_c   1.000
_cell.angle_alpha   90.00
_cell.angle_beta   90.00
_cell.angle_gamma   90.00
#
_symmetry.space_group_name_H-M   'P 1'
#
loop_
_entity.id
_entity.type
_entity.pdbx_description
1 polymer ?
#
loop_
_entity_poly.entity_id
_entity_poly.type
_entity_poly.pdbx_seq_one_letter_code
_entity_poly.pdbx_strand_id
1 'polypeptide(L)'
;MRKYTFVFKKKVVSDYLNNEGGYKYLAHKYQINRTLVRHWVRIYNYHGWEGLVGGGKSYTTKFKLDVIEYMETNGLSIQETAKKFNIGSNRTLSKWIEQYEEGGASSLESQKRGRKISMNSKLNIPKKLKDESLEEEVIRLRAENAYLKKWNGNTFFDKNYKVL
;
A
#
# COMPACT_ATOMS: atom_id res chain seq x y z
N MET A 1 -3.10 6.70 -1.29
CA MET A 1 -3.16 5.22 -1.25
C MET A 1 -2.30 4.66 -2.38
N ARG A 2 -1.71 3.47 -2.23
CA ARG A 2 -1.01 2.81 -3.34
C ARG A 2 -2.06 2.25 -4.30
N LYS A 3 -1.96 2.61 -5.59
CA LYS A 3 -2.94 2.22 -6.62
C LYS A 3 -3.02 0.71 -6.87
N TYR A 4 -1.93 -0.02 -6.60
CA TYR A 4 -1.83 -1.47 -6.86
C TYR A 4 -1.27 -2.21 -5.66
N THR A 5 -1.93 -3.30 -5.28
CA THR A 5 -1.54 -4.18 -4.16
C THR A 5 -0.34 -5.05 -4.53
N PHE A 6 0.39 -5.53 -3.52
CA PHE A 6 1.50 -6.47 -3.75
C PHE A 6 1.04 -7.75 -4.47
N VAL A 7 -0.10 -8.30 -4.04
CA VAL A 7 -0.72 -9.49 -4.65
C VAL A 7 -0.97 -9.28 -6.14
N PHE A 8 -1.52 -8.11 -6.52
CA PHE A 8 -1.77 -7.78 -7.92
C PHE A 8 -0.47 -7.69 -8.73
N LYS A 9 0.55 -7.00 -8.20
CA LYS A 9 1.86 -6.92 -8.87
C LYS A 9 2.49 -8.30 -9.06
N LYS A 10 2.42 -9.15 -8.03
CA LYS A 10 2.93 -10.53 -8.07
C LYS A 10 2.26 -11.31 -9.19
N LYS A 11 0.92 -11.24 -9.28
CA LYS A 11 0.15 -11.87 -10.37
C LYS A 11 0.63 -11.42 -11.75
N VAL A 12 0.71 -10.11 -11.99
CA VAL A 12 1.16 -9.57 -13.29
C VAL A 12 2.56 -10.03 -13.66
N VAL A 13 3.49 -10.12 -12.71
CA VAL A 13 4.85 -10.60 -12.95
C VAL A 13 4.87 -12.12 -13.16
N SER A 14 4.09 -12.90 -12.40
CA SER A 14 3.97 -14.34 -12.61
C SER A 14 3.48 -14.68 -14.02
N ASP A 15 2.44 -14.01 -14.51
CA ASP A 15 1.94 -14.22 -15.88
C ASP A 15 3.01 -13.91 -16.95
N TYR A 16 3.85 -12.90 -16.71
CA TYR A 16 4.99 -12.61 -17.58
C TYR A 16 6.02 -13.74 -17.58
N LEU A 17 6.36 -14.27 -16.40
CA LEU A 17 7.32 -15.38 -16.24
C LEU A 17 6.78 -16.69 -16.84
N ASN A 18 5.46 -16.89 -16.80
CA ASN A 18 4.78 -18.02 -17.41
C ASN A 18 4.63 -17.90 -18.94
N ASN A 19 5.21 -16.87 -19.56
CA ASN A 19 5.11 -16.58 -20.99
C ASN A 19 3.68 -16.43 -21.52
N GLU A 20 2.72 -16.02 -20.68
CA GLU A 20 1.34 -15.78 -21.13
C GLU A 20 1.23 -14.61 -22.12
N GLY A 21 2.26 -13.76 -22.18
CA GLY A 21 2.44 -12.79 -23.24
C GLY A 21 3.43 -11.69 -22.89
N GLY A 22 3.79 -10.88 -23.88
CA GLY A 22 4.69 -9.75 -23.70
C GLY A 22 4.06 -8.57 -22.95
N TYR A 23 4.86 -7.54 -22.65
CA TYR A 23 4.41 -6.36 -21.89
C TYR A 23 3.14 -5.68 -22.44
N LYS A 24 2.95 -5.66 -23.77
CA LYS A 24 1.77 -5.06 -24.41
C LYS A 24 0.51 -5.88 -24.14
N TYR A 25 0.63 -7.20 -24.22
CA TYR A 25 -0.48 -8.12 -23.95
C TYR A 25 -0.93 -8.02 -22.50
N LEU A 26 0.00 -8.12 -21.55
CA LEU A 26 -0.31 -8.03 -20.12
C LEU A 26 -0.88 -6.66 -19.73
N ALA A 27 -0.38 -5.58 -20.33
CA ALA A 27 -0.94 -4.23 -20.15
C ALA A 27 -2.43 -4.16 -20.53
N HIS A 28 -2.80 -4.80 -21.65
CA HIS A 28 -4.18 -4.87 -22.11
C HIS A 28 -5.03 -5.79 -21.22
N LYS A 29 -4.53 -7.00 -20.91
CA LYS A 29 -5.19 -7.99 -20.02
C LYS A 29 -5.57 -7.39 -18.67
N TYR A 30 -4.65 -6.61 -18.10
CA TYR A 30 -4.80 -6.02 -16.77
C TYR A 30 -5.27 -4.56 -16.77
N GLN A 31 -5.50 -3.96 -17.94
CA GLN A 31 -5.88 -2.55 -18.11
C GLN A 31 -4.93 -1.57 -17.38
N ILE A 32 -3.62 -1.85 -17.46
CA ILE A 32 -2.56 -1.02 -16.85
C ILE A 32 -1.56 -0.55 -17.89
N ASN A 33 -0.78 0.48 -17.55
CA ASN A 33 0.23 1.01 -18.45
C ASN A 33 1.34 -0.03 -18.70
N ARG A 34 1.72 -0.24 -19.96
CA ARG A 34 2.84 -1.11 -20.37
C ARG A 34 4.15 -0.81 -19.64
N THR A 35 4.45 0.47 -19.40
CA THR A 35 5.65 0.90 -18.67
C THR A 35 5.63 0.42 -17.23
N LEU A 36 4.45 0.30 -16.62
CA LEU A 36 4.29 -0.20 -15.26
C LEU A 36 4.56 -1.71 -15.18
N VAL A 37 4.05 -2.49 -16.14
CA VAL A 37 4.36 -3.93 -16.27
C VAL A 37 5.87 -4.12 -16.39
N ARG A 38 6.50 -3.41 -17.32
CA ARG A 38 7.97 -3.46 -17.53
C ARG A 38 8.73 -3.11 -16.25
N HIS A 39 8.27 -2.08 -15.53
CA HIS A 39 8.90 -1.66 -14.29
C HIS A 39 8.83 -2.74 -13.20
N TRP A 40 7.68 -3.40 -13.02
CA TRP A 40 7.54 -4.48 -12.04
C TRP A 40 8.38 -5.71 -12.40
N VAL A 41 8.41 -6.10 -13.67
CA VAL A 41 9.30 -7.18 -14.14
C VAL A 41 10.77 -6.84 -13.90
N ARG A 42 11.18 -5.59 -14.19
CA ARG A 42 12.56 -5.14 -13.89
C ARG A 42 12.87 -5.22 -12.40
N ILE A 43 11.99 -4.72 -11.54
CA ILE A 43 12.16 -4.80 -10.09
C ILE A 43 12.33 -6.26 -9.67
N TYR A 44 11.50 -7.16 -10.18
CA TYR A 44 11.61 -8.58 -9.90
C TYR A 44 12.96 -9.17 -10.33
N ASN A 45 13.43 -8.86 -11.54
CA ASN A 45 14.71 -9.36 -12.03
C ASN A 45 15.91 -8.91 -11.19
N TYR A 46 15.86 -7.72 -10.60
CA TYR A 46 16.94 -7.19 -9.76
C TYR A 46 16.83 -7.58 -8.28
N HIS A 47 15.61 -7.72 -7.75
CA HIS A 47 15.35 -7.75 -6.31
C HIS A 47 14.36 -8.83 -5.88
N GLY A 48 13.97 -9.75 -6.77
CA GLY A 48 13.01 -10.80 -6.47
C GLY A 48 11.62 -10.26 -6.10
N TRP A 49 10.87 -11.06 -5.36
CA TRP A 49 9.52 -10.71 -4.92
C TRP A 49 9.54 -9.59 -3.87
N GLU A 50 10.59 -9.53 -3.08
CA GLU A 50 10.83 -8.55 -2.01
C GLU A 50 10.87 -7.14 -2.58
N GLY A 51 11.42 -6.95 -3.78
CA GLY A 51 11.44 -5.66 -4.47
C GLY A 51 10.05 -5.12 -4.82
N LEU A 52 9.05 -5.99 -4.99
CA LEU A 52 7.67 -5.60 -5.35
C LEU A 52 6.81 -5.23 -4.13
N VAL A 53 7.23 -5.65 -2.93
CA VAL A 53 6.65 -5.24 -1.65
C VAL A 53 6.93 -3.75 -1.49
N GLY A 54 6.03 -2.93 -2.02
CA GLY A 54 6.26 -1.50 -2.09
C GLY A 54 6.51 -0.89 -0.71
N GLY A 55 7.09 0.31 -0.72
CA GLY A 55 7.56 1.00 0.49
C GLY A 55 9.06 0.97 0.46
N GLY A 56 9.70 2.11 0.66
CA GLY A 56 11.15 2.12 0.83
C GLY A 56 11.53 1.02 1.83
N LYS A 57 12.65 0.33 1.58
CA LYS A 57 13.18 -0.62 2.55
C LYS A 57 13.22 0.08 3.90
N SER A 58 12.48 -0.46 4.86
CA SER A 58 12.51 0.03 6.23
C SER A 58 13.67 -0.69 6.90
N TYR A 59 14.64 0.08 7.35
CA TYR A 59 15.80 -0.45 8.05
C TYR A 59 15.63 -0.16 9.53
N THR A 60 15.79 -1.19 10.36
CA THR A 60 15.77 -1.06 11.81
C THR A 60 16.97 -0.24 12.26
N THR A 61 16.86 0.46 13.39
CA THR A 61 17.98 1.25 13.96
C THR A 61 19.21 0.37 14.17
N LYS A 62 19.00 -0.85 14.69
CA LYS A 62 20.06 -1.85 14.85
C LYS A 62 20.78 -2.14 13.52
N PHE A 63 20.03 -2.42 12.45
CA PHE A 63 20.65 -2.66 11.15
C PHE A 63 21.46 -1.47 10.64
N LYS A 64 20.97 -0.23 10.83
CA LYS A 64 21.71 0.96 10.42
C LYS A 64 23.03 1.09 11.19
N LEU A 65 23.03 0.83 12.50
CA LEU A 65 24.22 0.83 13.34
C LEU A 65 25.22 -0.23 12.88
N ASP A 66 24.76 -1.47 12.71
CA ASP A 66 25.60 -2.59 12.26
C ASP A 66 26.29 -2.25 10.91
N VAL A 67 25.58 -1.58 10.00
CA VAL A 67 26.12 -1.15 8.71
C VAL A 67 27.18 -0.06 8.85
N ILE A 68 26.96 0.93 9.71
CA ILE A 68 27.91 2.04 9.94
C ILE A 68 29.17 1.51 10.60
N GLU A 69 29.03 0.73 11.68
CA GLU A 69 30.15 0.10 12.39
C GLU A 69 30.96 -0.80 11.46
N TYR A 70 30.29 -1.59 10.61
CA TYR A 70 30.97 -2.40 9.61
C TYR A 70 31.75 -1.55 8.60
N MET A 71 31.17 -0.45 8.13
CA MET A 71 31.85 0.45 7.19
C MET A 71 33.12 1.05 7.78
N GLU A 72 33.03 1.56 9.02
CA GLU A 72 34.16 2.15 9.74
C GLU A 72 35.26 1.12 10.02
N THR A 73 34.87 -0.05 10.53
CA THR A 73 35.81 -1.13 10.87
C THR A 73 36.57 -1.65 9.63
N ASN A 74 35.92 -1.69 8.48
CA ASN A 74 36.50 -2.25 7.25
C ASN A 74 37.02 -1.18 6.28
N GLY A 75 36.91 0.11 6.61
CA GLY A 75 37.36 1.22 5.75
C GLY A 75 36.68 1.25 4.37
N LEU A 76 35.43 0.79 4.27
CA LEU A 76 34.73 0.68 2.98
C LEU A 76 34.12 2.01 2.53
N SER A 77 34.06 2.23 1.22
CA SER A 77 33.32 3.36 0.68
C SER A 77 31.81 3.19 0.86
N ILE A 78 31.08 4.31 0.89
CA ILE A 78 29.61 4.34 0.94
C ILE A 78 29.01 3.47 -0.17
N GLN A 79 29.61 3.49 -1.36
CA GLN A 79 29.11 2.72 -2.50
C GLN A 79 29.30 1.21 -2.30
N GLU A 80 30.45 0.78 -1.80
CA GLU A 80 30.74 -0.64 -1.54
C GLU A 80 29.85 -1.18 -0.43
N THR A 81 29.72 -0.43 0.66
CA THR A 81 28.83 -0.77 1.79
C THR A 81 27.38 -0.84 1.34
N ALA A 82 26.89 0.14 0.58
CA ALA A 82 25.52 0.13 0.07
C ALA A 82 25.25 -1.07 -0.83
N LYS A 83 26.20 -1.46 -1.68
CA LYS A 83 26.09 -2.68 -2.50
C LYS A 83 26.07 -3.94 -1.63
N LYS A 84 26.99 -4.06 -0.69
CA LYS A 84 27.13 -5.23 0.19
C LYS A 84 25.85 -5.50 1.00
N PHE A 85 25.27 -4.45 1.56
CA PHE A 85 24.05 -4.53 2.37
C PHE A 85 22.76 -4.33 1.57
N ASN A 86 22.85 -4.31 0.23
CA ASN A 86 21.72 -4.11 -0.67
C ASN A 86 20.86 -2.88 -0.31
N ILE A 87 21.52 -1.79 0.07
CA ILE A 87 20.88 -0.53 0.42
C ILE A 87 20.46 0.16 -0.89
N GLY A 88 19.19 0.53 -0.98
CA GLY A 88 18.59 1.02 -2.23
C GLY A 88 19.19 2.30 -2.82
N SER A 89 20.01 3.05 -2.06
CA SER A 89 20.73 4.23 -2.56
C SER A 89 21.91 4.58 -1.66
N ASN A 90 23.03 5.01 -2.26
CA ASN A 90 24.17 5.58 -1.53
C ASN A 90 23.72 6.76 -0.66
N ARG A 91 22.78 7.58 -1.14
CA ARG A 91 22.23 8.71 -0.38
C ARG A 91 21.51 8.27 0.89
N THR A 92 20.94 7.07 0.91
CA THR A 92 20.31 6.53 2.12
C THR A 92 21.37 6.26 3.19
N LEU A 93 22.49 5.66 2.81
CA LEU A 93 23.60 5.40 3.73
C LEU A 93 24.29 6.69 4.18
N SER A 94 24.58 7.64 3.27
CA SER A 94 25.15 8.95 3.63
C SER A 94 24.34 9.67 4.70
N LYS A 95 23.00 9.63 4.61
CA LYS A 95 22.12 10.23 5.61
C LYS A 95 22.19 9.54 6.97
N TRP A 96 22.42 8.23 7.01
CA TRP A 96 22.56 7.55 8.30
C TRP A 96 23.88 7.93 8.96
N ILE A 97 24.94 8.04 8.18
CA ILE A 97 26.25 8.49 8.67
C ILE A 97 26.14 9.91 9.23
N GLU A 98 25.58 10.85 8.45
CA GLU A 98 25.35 12.24 8.89
C GLU A 98 24.53 12.29 10.19
N GLN A 99 23.44 11.53 10.28
CA GLN A 99 22.64 11.43 11.51
C GLN A 99 23.47 10.91 12.68
N TYR A 100 24.23 9.84 12.47
CA TYR A 100 25.05 9.22 13.50
C TYR A 100 26.16 10.15 14.00
N GLU A 101 26.81 10.90 13.10
CA GLU A 101 27.80 11.91 13.47
C GLU A 101 27.20 13.07 14.27
N GLU A 102 25.99 13.52 13.92
CA GLU A 102 25.32 14.64 14.62
C GLU A 102 24.77 14.26 16.00
N GLY A 103 24.33 13.01 16.20
CA GLY A 103 23.55 12.65 17.38
C GLY A 103 23.66 11.20 17.87
N GLY A 104 24.66 10.46 17.39
CA GLY A 104 24.97 9.10 17.80
C GLY A 104 23.88 8.08 17.47
N ALA A 105 23.81 6.98 18.22
CA ALA A 105 22.84 5.92 17.97
C ALA A 105 21.36 6.39 18.09
N SER A 106 21.10 7.38 18.94
CA SER A 106 19.76 7.90 19.22
C SER A 106 19.16 8.69 18.05
N SER A 107 19.99 9.29 17.18
CA SER A 107 19.53 10.05 16.01
C SER A 107 19.12 9.17 14.83
N LEU A 108 19.59 7.91 14.79
CA LEU A 108 19.25 6.92 13.78
C LEU A 108 17.84 6.35 13.95
N GLU A 109 17.26 6.53 15.13
CA GLU A 109 15.87 6.17 15.38
C GLU A 109 14.96 6.88 14.39
N SER A 110 14.04 6.11 13.82
CA SER A 110 13.03 6.66 12.93
C SER A 110 12.18 7.63 13.74
N GLN A 111 12.52 8.92 13.73
CA GLN A 111 11.58 9.96 14.09
C GLN A 111 10.36 9.72 13.21
N LYS A 112 9.27 9.24 13.81
CA LYS A 112 7.95 9.20 13.19
C LYS A 112 7.63 10.64 12.88
N ARG A 113 8.14 11.14 11.75
CA ARG A 113 7.87 12.47 11.27
C ARG A 113 6.42 12.38 10.84
N GLY A 114 5.53 12.62 11.80
CA GLY A 114 4.13 12.85 11.55
C GLY A 114 4.10 13.81 10.38
N ARG A 115 3.46 13.39 9.29
CA ARG A 115 3.27 14.27 8.15
C ARG A 115 2.60 15.53 8.70
N LYS A 116 3.30 16.66 8.73
CA LYS A 116 2.64 17.95 8.99
C LYS A 116 1.61 18.10 7.89
N ILE A 117 0.34 17.85 8.20
CA ILE A 117 -0.76 18.14 7.29
C ILE A 117 -0.80 19.67 7.28
N SER A 118 -0.25 20.28 6.23
CA SER A 118 -0.54 21.67 5.93
C SER A 118 -2.04 21.74 5.68
N MET A 119 -2.77 22.41 6.58
CA MET A 119 -4.23 22.50 6.56
C MET A 119 -4.69 23.53 5.51
N ASN A 120 -4.08 23.52 4.32
CA ASN A 120 -4.40 24.43 3.23
C ASN A 120 -4.36 23.70 1.88
N SER A 121 -5.21 22.69 1.75
CA SER A 121 -5.62 22.21 0.44
C SER A 121 -7.14 22.22 0.39
N LYS A 122 -7.70 23.26 -0.24
CA LYS A 122 -9.06 23.21 -0.79
C LYS A 122 -9.16 21.91 -1.57
N LEU A 123 -9.94 20.97 -1.06
CA LEU A 123 -10.20 19.70 -1.71
C LEU A 123 -10.92 19.99 -3.02
N ASN A 124 -10.18 19.98 -4.13
CA ASN A 124 -10.77 19.92 -5.45
C ASN A 124 -11.24 18.46 -5.65
N ILE A 125 -12.40 18.15 -5.07
CA ILE A 125 -13.11 16.90 -5.29
C ILE A 125 -13.58 16.94 -6.75
N PRO A 126 -13.14 16.04 -7.63
CA PRO A 126 -13.72 15.95 -8.96
C PRO A 126 -15.19 15.55 -8.81
N LYS A 127 -16.10 16.47 -9.11
CA LYS A 127 -17.52 16.18 -9.33
C LYS A 127 -17.64 15.23 -10.52
N LYS A 128 -17.57 13.93 -10.28
CA LYS A 128 -18.09 12.93 -11.21
C LYS A 128 -18.36 11.62 -10.49
N LEU A 129 -19.62 11.43 -10.13
CA LEU A 129 -20.42 10.22 -10.25
C LEU A 129 -21.76 10.59 -9.62
N LYS A 130 -22.68 11.03 -10.48
CA LYS A 130 -24.04 11.37 -10.10
C LYS A 130 -24.69 10.10 -9.60
N ASP A 131 -25.12 10.18 -8.36
CA ASP A 131 -25.66 9.12 -7.54
C ASP A 131 -27.17 8.92 -7.80
N GLU A 132 -27.59 9.04 -9.06
CA GLU A 132 -29.00 8.90 -9.43
C GLU A 132 -29.50 7.46 -9.17
N SER A 133 -28.61 6.47 -9.25
CA SER A 133 -28.94 5.07 -8.98
C SER A 133 -29.10 4.73 -7.50
N LEU A 134 -28.38 5.39 -6.56
CA LEU A 134 -28.51 5.10 -5.13
C LEU A 134 -29.72 5.78 -4.51
N GLU A 135 -30.08 6.98 -4.96
CA GLU A 135 -31.28 7.67 -4.47
C GLU A 135 -32.55 6.93 -4.86
N GLU A 136 -32.62 6.43 -6.11
CA GLU A 136 -33.71 5.57 -6.57
C GLU A 136 -33.80 4.26 -5.79
N GLU A 137 -32.65 3.64 -5.49
CA GLU A 137 -32.59 2.41 -4.68
C GLU A 137 -33.05 2.67 -3.24
N VAL A 138 -32.65 3.79 -2.63
CA VAL A 138 -33.08 4.18 -1.28
C VAL A 138 -34.57 4.49 -1.23
N ILE A 139 -35.13 5.15 -2.25
CA ILE A 139 -36.57 5.43 -2.35
C ILE A 139 -37.34 4.12 -2.51
N ARG A 140 -36.88 3.21 -3.38
CA ARG A 140 -37.48 1.88 -3.58
C ARG A 140 -37.45 1.07 -2.28
N LEU A 141 -36.29 0.95 -1.63
CA LEU A 141 -36.11 0.21 -0.39
C LEU A 141 -36.92 0.80 0.77
N ARG A 142 -37.11 2.13 0.82
CA ARG A 142 -37.98 2.77 1.81
C ARG A 142 -39.45 2.48 1.55
N ALA A 143 -39.89 2.47 0.29
CA ALA A 143 -41.25 2.09 -0.08
C ALA A 143 -41.52 0.63 0.29
N GLU A 144 -40.61 -0.29 -0.04
CA GLU A 144 -40.73 -1.72 0.30
C GLU A 144 -40.79 -1.96 1.82
N ASN A 145 -39.94 -1.30 2.60
CA ASN A 145 -39.99 -1.37 4.06
C ASN A 145 -41.29 -0.81 4.66
N ALA A 146 -41.86 0.24 4.07
CA ALA A 146 -43.13 0.81 4.52
C ALA A 146 -44.29 -0.16 4.26
N TYR A 147 -44.29 -0.84 3.11
CA TYR A 147 -45.26 -1.91 2.83
C TYR A 147 -45.12 -3.07 3.82
N LEU A 148 -43.91 -3.59 4.05
CA LEU A 148 -43.70 -4.70 4.98
C LEU A 148 -44.08 -4.36 6.43
N LYS A 149 -43.81 -3.14 6.90
CA LYS A 149 -44.26 -2.67 8.22
C LYS A 149 -45.77 -2.61 8.35
N LYS A 150 -46.49 -2.22 7.30
CA LYS A 150 -47.95 -2.19 7.28
C LYS A 150 -48.55 -3.60 7.37
N TRP A 151 -47.89 -4.60 6.81
CA TRP A 151 -48.32 -6.00 6.87
C TRP A 151 -47.94 -6.69 8.19
N ASN A 152 -46.76 -6.40 8.74
CA ASN A 152 -46.30 -6.95 10.01
C ASN A 152 -46.96 -6.29 11.24
N GLY A 153 -47.69 -5.19 11.06
CA GLY A 153 -48.44 -4.52 12.13
C GLY A 153 -49.78 -5.14 12.49
N ASN A 154 -50.19 -6.26 11.86
CA ASN A 154 -51.53 -6.83 12.06
C ASN A 154 -51.59 -8.35 12.32
N THR A 155 -50.50 -8.99 12.75
CA THR A 155 -50.54 -10.39 13.21
C THR A 155 -49.70 -10.63 14.46
N PHE A 156 -50.06 -10.00 15.58
CA PHE A 156 -49.86 -10.61 16.90
C PHE A 156 -51.07 -11.49 17.19
N PHE A 157 -51.12 -12.68 16.60
CA PHE A 157 -52.01 -13.73 17.09
C PHE A 157 -51.36 -14.37 18.31
N ASP A 158 -51.96 -14.02 19.44
CA ASP A 158 -51.95 -14.72 20.73
C ASP A 158 -51.89 -16.25 20.58
N LYS A 159 -50.93 -16.86 21.29
CA LYS A 159 -51.00 -18.24 21.83
C LYS A 159 -49.71 -18.55 22.60
N ASN A 160 -49.74 -18.34 23.92
CA ASN A 160 -49.79 -19.45 24.88
C ASN A 160 -49.41 -19.04 26.31
N TYR A 161 -50.44 -19.08 27.16
CA TYR A 161 -50.53 -19.75 28.45
C TYR A 161 -49.53 -19.43 29.57
N LYS A 162 -50.09 -18.90 30.67
CA LYS A 162 -49.71 -19.27 32.03
C LYS A 162 -50.84 -20.11 32.65
N VAL A 163 -50.40 -21.17 33.31
CA VAL A 163 -51.09 -22.23 34.04
C VAL A 163 -52.03 -21.70 35.13
N LEU A 164 -53.24 -22.26 35.25
CA LEU A 164 -53.83 -22.89 36.45
C LEU A 164 -54.90 -23.89 36.01
#